data_AF-A0A2X3F523-F1
#
_entry.id   AF-A0A2X3F523-F1
#
_cell.length_a   1.000
_cell.length_b   1.000
_cell.length_c   1.000
_cell.angle_alpha   90.00
_cell.angle_beta   90.00
_cell.angle_gamma   90.00
#
_symmetry.space_group_name_H-M   'P 1'
#
loop_
_entity.id
_entity.type
_entity.pdbx_description
1 polymer ?
#
loop_
_entity_poly.entity_id
_entity_poly.type
_entity_poly.pdbx_seq_one_letter_code
_entity_poly.pdbx_strand_id
1 'polypeptide(L)' 'MSAGCAVMAMQMAALAQGFNGIWRSGALTESRWCGPASSAANRIKIVGFLYLGTPQLKASTTIALPDTAPFVTRF' A
#
# COMPACT_ATOMS: atom_id res chain seq x y z
N MET A 1 8.33 -0.31 10.30
CA MET A 1 7.90 0.83 9.46
C MET A 1 8.39 0.76 8.00
N SER A 2 9.27 -0.17 7.59
CA SER A 2 9.78 -0.26 6.20
C SER A 2 8.78 -0.77 5.16
N ALA A 3 7.85 -1.64 5.55
CA ALA A 3 6.91 -2.29 4.63
C ALA A 3 5.96 -1.29 3.93
N GLY A 4 5.47 -0.28 4.67
CA GLY A 4 4.62 0.77 4.08
C GLY A 4 5.38 1.61 3.04
N CYS A 5 6.64 1.96 3.33
CA CYS A 5 7.49 2.68 2.37
C CYS A 5 7.73 1.87 1.10
N ALA A 6 7.97 0.55 1.23
CA ALA A 6 8.15 -0.33 0.08
C ALA A 6 6.89 -0.39 -0.79
N VAL A 7 5.70 -0.53 -0.18
CA VAL A 7 4.44 -0.57 -0.94
C VAL A 7 4.15 0.76 -1.62
N MET A 8 4.41 1.90 -0.96
CA MET A 8 4.32 3.22 -1.58
C MET A 8 5.24 3.32 -2.80
N ALA A 9 6.50 2.90 -2.69
CA ALA A 9 7.44 2.93 -3.81
C ALA A 9 6.97 2.05 -4.97
N MET A 10 6.45 0.84 -4.69
CA MET A 10 5.89 -0.05 -5.71
C MET A 10 4.65 0.55 -6.39
N GLN A 11 3.76 1.21 -5.64
CA GLN A 11 2.60 1.89 -6.21
C GLN A 11 3.03 3.03 -7.15
N MET A 12 4.02 3.83 -6.76
CA MET A 12 4.56 4.90 -7.61
C MET A 12 5.28 4.33 -8.85
N ALA A 13 5.98 3.21 -8.73
CA ALA A 13 6.60 2.53 -9.87
C ALA A 13 5.57 2.00 -10.87
N ALA A 14 4.44 1.46 -10.40
CA ALA A 14 3.34 1.03 -11.25
C ALA A 14 2.70 2.21 -11.99
N LEU A 15 2.46 3.32 -11.27
CA LEU A 15 1.96 4.57 -11.85
C LEU A 15 2.88 5.11 -12.96
N ALA A 16 4.19 5.12 -12.72
CA ALA A 16 5.17 5.56 -13.73
C ALA A 16 5.16 4.71 -15.01
N GLN A 17 4.71 3.46 -14.93
CA GLN A 17 4.61 2.52 -16.06
C GLN A 17 3.23 2.54 -16.73
N GLY A 18 2.33 3.45 -16.35
CA GLY A 18 0.97 3.54 -16.90
C GLY A 18 -0.04 2.55 -16.28
N PHE A 19 0.35 1.86 -15.21
CA PHE A 19 -0.54 1.03 -14.40
C PHE A 19 -1.00 1.79 -13.16
N ASN A 20 -1.83 1.16 -12.33
CA ASN A 20 -2.14 1.65 -10.99
C ASN A 20 -2.12 0.50 -9.98
N GLY A 21 -1.96 0.85 -8.71
CA GLY A 21 -1.86 -0.11 -7.62
C GLY A 21 -2.73 0.27 -6.42
N ILE A 22 -3.53 -0.67 -5.92
CA ILE A 22 -4.29 -0.51 -4.67
C ILE A 22 -3.73 -1.47 -3.63
N TRP A 23 -3.22 -0.91 -2.54
CA TRP A 23 -2.85 -1.70 -1.38
C TRP A 23 -4.07 -1.94 -0.48
N ARG A 24 -4.41 -3.22 -0.23
CA ARG A 24 -5.43 -3.60 0.74
C ARG A 24 -4.82 -4.42 1.87
N SER A 25 -5.19 -4.09 3.09
CA SER A 25 -4.91 -4.88 4.30
C SER A 25 -6.25 -5.31 4.95
N GLY A 26 -6.20 -5.86 6.17
CA GLY A 26 -7.38 -6.19 6.97
C GLY A 26 -7.32 -7.61 7.54
N ALA A 27 -8.41 -8.08 8.16
CA ALA A 27 -8.42 -9.34 8.91
C ALA A 27 -7.89 -10.56 8.13
N LEU A 28 -8.01 -10.57 6.80
CA LEU A 28 -7.50 -11.64 5.95
C LEU A 28 -5.97 -11.77 5.98
N THR A 29 -5.22 -10.70 6.25
CA THR A 29 -3.75 -10.75 6.38
C THR A 29 -3.28 -11.52 7.61
N GLU A 30 -4.17 -11.71 8.59
CA GLU A 30 -3.92 -12.48 9.82
C GLU A 30 -4.53 -13.88 9.76
N SER A 31 -5.22 -14.21 8.67
CA SER A 31 -5.82 -15.53 8.52
C SER A 31 -4.74 -16.60 8.38
N ARG A 32 -4.92 -17.72 9.09
CA ARG A 32 -4.03 -18.88 9.02
C ARG A 32 -3.86 -19.46 7.61
N TRP A 33 -4.81 -19.17 6.73
CA TRP A 33 -4.84 -19.64 5.34
C TRP A 33 -4.00 -18.78 4.40
N CYS A 34 -3.77 -17.51 4.74
CA CYS A 34 -2.92 -16.63 3.96
C CYS A 34 -1.44 -16.74 4.35
N GLY A 35 -1.10 -17.38 5.49
CA GLY A 35 0.28 -17.50 5.96
C GLY A 35 1.13 -18.55 5.21
N PRO A 36 2.48 -18.51 5.34
CA PRO A 36 3.36 -19.50 4.73
C PRO A 36 3.08 -20.92 5.26
N ALA A 37 3.16 -21.93 4.40
CA ALA A 37 2.91 -23.32 4.78
C ALA A 37 4.05 -23.99 5.58
N SER A 38 5.17 -23.29 5.83
CA SER A 38 6.38 -23.84 6.45
C SER A 38 6.56 -23.41 7.91
N SER A 39 7.41 -24.12 8.66
CA SER A 39 7.76 -23.81 10.06
C SER A 39 8.41 -22.42 10.27
N ALA A 40 8.84 -21.76 9.19
CA ALA A 40 9.29 -20.36 9.22
C ALA A 40 8.14 -19.35 9.31
N ALA A 41 6.88 -19.79 9.22
CA ALA A 41 5.68 -18.96 9.25
C ALA A 41 5.57 -18.07 10.49
N ASN A 42 6.10 -18.50 11.63
CA ASN A 42 6.03 -17.70 12.87
C ASN A 42 6.85 -16.41 12.83
N ARG A 43 7.78 -16.25 11.87
CA ARG A 43 8.61 -15.04 11.72
C ARG A 43 8.22 -14.17 10.53
N ILE A 44 7.23 -14.59 9.74
CA ILE A 44 6.81 -13.90 8.52
C ILE A 44 5.41 -13.35 8.74
N LYS A 45 5.23 -12.06 8.47
CA LYS A 45 3.92 -11.39 8.54
C LYS A 45 3.55 -10.85 7.17
N ILE A 46 2.34 -11.19 6.71
CA ILE A 46 1.73 -10.51 5.56
C ILE A 46 1.23 -9.15 6.02
N VAL A 47 1.71 -8.11 5.35
CA VAL A 47 1.35 -6.72 5.64
C VAL A 47 0.19 -6.22 4.77
N GLY A 48 -0.17 -6.98 3.73
CA GLY A 48 -1.29 -6.71 2.84
C GLY A 48 -1.04 -7.24 1.43
N PHE A 49 -1.99 -6.93 0.55
CA PHE A 49 -2.00 -7.36 -0.85
C PHE A 49 -2.02 -6.12 -1.74
N LEU A 50 -1.07 -6.06 -2.69
CA LEU A 50 -0.99 -4.98 -3.67
C LEU A 50 -1.62 -5.46 -4.98
N TYR A 51 -2.78 -4.93 -5.32
CA TYR A 51 -3.47 -5.22 -6.58
C TYR A 51 -2.95 -4.28 -7.65
N LEU A 52 -2.47 -4.82 -8.78
CA LEU A 52 -1.93 -4.06 -9.91
C LEU A 52 -2.78 -4.28 -11.16
N GLY A 53 -2.90 -3.26 -12.00
CA GLY A 53 -3.56 -3.39 -13.30
C GLY A 53 -3.73 -2.06 -14.02
N THR A 54 -4.36 -2.12 -15.19
CA THR A 54 -4.67 -0.92 -15.98
C THR A 54 -5.86 -0.20 -15.36
N PRO A 55 -5.74 1.09 -14.99
CA PRO A 55 -6.85 1.84 -14.42
C PRO A 55 -7.97 2.02 -15.45
N GLN A 56 -9.20 1.68 -15.09
CA GLN A 56 -10.37 1.84 -15.99
C GLN A 56 -10.83 3.30 -16.11
N LEU A 57 -10.60 4.10 -15.06
CA LEU A 57 -10.89 5.53 -15.04
C LEU A 57 -9.59 6.30 -14.91
N LYS A 58 -9.48 7.43 -15.61
CA LYS A 58 -8.38 8.37 -15.38
C LYS A 58 -8.45 8.87 -13.94
N ALA A 59 -7.31 8.89 -13.25
CA ALA A 59 -7.23 9.55 -11.96
C ALA A 59 -7.68 11.02 -12.11
N SER A 60 -8.36 11.54 -11.08
CA SER A 60 -8.72 12.97 -11.05
C SER A 60 -7.46 13.81 -11.26
N THR A 61 -7.48 14.70 -12.25
CA THR A 61 -6.42 15.69 -12.47
C THR A 61 -6.55 16.89 -11.54
N THR A 62 -7.65 16.99 -10.80
CA THR A 62 -7.86 18.04 -9.81
C THR A 62 -7.35 17.55 -8.47
N ILE A 63 -6.15 18.03 -8.09
CA ILE A 63 -5.55 17.79 -6.78
C ILE A 63 -5.77 19.04 -5.94
N ALA A 64 -6.57 18.92 -4.88
CA ALA A 64 -6.65 19.95 -3.85
C ALA A 64 -5.49 19.74 -2.87
N LEU A 65 -4.65 20.76 -2.68
CA LEU A 65 -3.59 20.71 -1.68
C LEU A 65 -4.23 20.73 -0.28
N PRO A 66 -3.94 19.73 0.58
CA PRO A 66 -4.45 19.74 1.95
C PRO A 66 -3.74 20.82 2.78
N ASP A 67 -4.49 21.48 3.68
CA ASP A 67 -3.90 22.37 4.68
C ASP A 67 -3.14 21.56 5.73
N THR A 68 -1.84 21.79 5.83
CA THR A 68 -0.95 21.08 6.76
C THR A 68 -0.73 21.85 8.07
N ALA A 69 -1.15 23.12 8.15
CA ALA A 69 -0.98 23.97 9.33
C ALA A 69 -1.46 23.34 10.65
N PRO A 70 -2.62 22.64 10.74
CA PRO A 70 -3.07 22.06 12.01
C PRO A 70 -2.23 20.85 12.48
N PHE A 71 -1.37 20.29 11.64
CA PHE A 71 -0.58 19.09 11.95
C PHE A 71 0.91 19.38 12.21
N VAL A 72 1.34 20.65 12.23
CA VAL A 72 2.74 21.05 12.44
C VAL A 72 2.88 21.85 13.72
N THR A 73 3.79 21.44 14.61
CA THR A 73 4.19 22.19 15.81
C THR A 73 5.68 22.48 15.75
N ARG A 74 6.10 23.70 16.13
CA ARG A 74 7.52 24.07 16.22
C ARG A 74 7.95 23.95 17.69
N PHE A 75 9.02 23.20 17.93
CA PHE A 75 9.64 23.03 19.25
C PHE A 75 10.82 23.97 19.41
#